data_AF-A0A5C3Q326-F1
#
_entry.id   AF-A0A5C3Q326-F1
#
_cell.length_a   1.000
_cell.length_b   1.000
_cell.length_c   1.000
_cell.angle_alpha   90.00
_cell.angle_beta   90.00
_cell.angle_gamma   90.00
#
_symmetry.space_group_name_H-M   'P 1'
#
loop_
_entity.id
_entity.type
_entity.pdbx_description
1 polymer ?
#
loop_
_entity_poly.entity_id
_entity_poly.type
_entity_poly.pdbx_seq_one_letter_code
_entity_poly.pdbx_strand_id
1 'polypeptide(L)'
;MRTRKPKSVFVNVNGSSLEHEILNVCEFNSTRKRMSTVVRCPDSKPKLFWKGADTVMQEAVRRFQTLYAVLRRSNPPFVLDSKISAATG
;
A
#
# COMPACT_ATOMS: atom_id res chain seq x y z
N MET A 1 22.91 -10.42 11.70
CA MET A 1 23.08 -9.34 10.71
C MET A 1 21.73 -8.60 10.59
N ARG A 2 21.58 -7.40 11.14
CA ARG A 2 20.31 -6.65 11.07
C ARG A 2 20.29 -5.87 9.76
N THR A 3 19.75 -6.47 8.70
CA THR A 3 19.59 -5.81 7.40
C THR A 3 18.79 -4.52 7.59
N ARG A 4 19.43 -3.36 7.39
CA ARG A 4 18.74 -2.07 7.38
C ARG A 4 17.82 -2.05 6.17
N LYS A 5 16.51 -2.03 6.39
CA LYS A 5 15.54 -1.77 5.33
C LYS A 5 15.77 -0.33 4.84
N PRO A 6 15.77 -0.09 3.50
CA PRO A 6 15.86 1.25 2.97
C PRO A 6 14.67 2.08 3.46
N LYS A 7 14.93 3.31 3.89
CA LYS A 7 13.90 4.25 4.36
C LYS A 7 13.18 4.95 3.21
N SER A 8 13.79 5.02 2.03
CA SER A 8 13.19 5.60 0.84
C SER A 8 13.56 4.83 -0.42
N VAL A 9 12.71 4.95 -1.44
CA VAL A 9 12.86 4.36 -2.77
C VAL A 9 12.61 5.45 -3.80
N PHE A 10 13.45 5.52 -4.83
CA PHE A 10 13.26 6.40 -5.97
C PHE A 10 12.56 5.65 -7.09
N VAL A 11 11.47 6.21 -7.61
CA VAL A 11 10.69 5.64 -8.71
C VAL A 11 10.68 6.65 -9.85
N ASN A 12 11.07 6.21 -11.05
CA ASN A 12 10.99 7.05 -12.24
C ASN A 12 9.61 6.92 -12.89
N VAL A 13 8.86 8.02 -12.94
CA VAL A 13 7.52 8.09 -13.54
C VAL A 13 7.53 9.19 -14.59
N ASN A 14 7.26 8.84 -15.85
CA ASN A 14 7.23 9.78 -16.98
C ASN A 14 8.51 10.65 -17.10
N GLY A 15 9.68 10.08 -16.80
CA GLY A 15 10.95 10.78 -16.83
C GLY A 15 11.26 11.63 -15.59
N SER A 16 10.36 11.67 -14.60
CA SER A 16 10.58 12.34 -13.31
C SER A 16 10.94 11.33 -12.23
N SER A 17 12.07 11.54 -11.54
CA SER A 17 12.45 10.74 -10.38
C SER A 17 11.70 11.22 -9.14
N LEU A 18 10.84 10.36 -8.59
CA LEU A 18 10.05 10.64 -7.39
C LEU A 18 10.60 9.86 -6.21
N GLU A 19 10.83 10.54 -5.10
CA GLU A 19 11.18 9.89 -3.85
C GLU A 19 9.92 9.45 -3.09
N HIS A 20 9.92 8.19 -2.68
CA HIS A 20 8.88 7.57 -1.89
C HIS A 20 9.47 7.07 -0.57
N GLU A 21 9.03 7.66 0.54
CA GLU A 21 9.48 7.25 1.87
C GLU A 21 8.68 6.02 2.33
N ILE A 22 9.40 4.97 2.74
CA ILE A 22 8.80 3.75 3.30
C ILE A 22 8.65 3.96 4.80
N LEU A 23 7.40 4.10 5.27
CA LEU A 23 7.10 4.26 6.68
C LEU A 23 7.08 2.93 7.43
N ASN A 24 6.49 1.90 6.82
CA ASN A 24 6.45 0.57 7.41
C ASN A 24 6.28 -0.52 6.34
N VAL A 25 6.90 -1.67 6.57
CA VAL A 25 6.77 -2.86 5.72
C VAL A 25 6.29 -4.01 6.60
N CYS A 26 5.04 -4.42 6.41
CA CYS A 26 4.55 -5.70 6.88
C CYS A 26 4.95 -6.76 5.86
N GLU A 27 5.97 -7.54 6.20
CA GLU A 27 6.47 -8.61 5.36
C GLU A 27 5.39 -9.65 5.05
N PHE A 28 5.67 -10.44 4.01
CA PHE A 28 4.83 -11.57 3.67
C PHE A 28 4.78 -12.56 4.84
N ASN A 29 3.58 -13.02 5.17
CA ASN A 29 3.35 -14.02 6.18
C ASN A 29 2.47 -15.13 5.57
N SER A 30 2.87 -16.39 5.70
CA SER A 30 2.20 -17.55 5.11
C SER A 30 0.77 -17.75 5.62
N THR A 31 0.48 -17.39 6.87
CA THR A 31 -0.86 -17.39 7.45
C THR A 31 -1.73 -16.27 6.86
N ARG A 32 -1.15 -15.08 6.64
CA ARG A 32 -1.87 -13.93 6.06
C ARG A 32 -1.92 -13.94 4.53
N LYS A 33 -1.05 -14.68 3.85
CA LYS A 33 -0.87 -14.76 2.39
C LYS A 33 -0.81 -13.38 1.69
N ARG A 34 -0.30 -12.36 2.37
CA ARG A 34 -0.12 -11.00 1.84
C ARG A 34 1.04 -10.25 2.46
N MET A 35 1.65 -9.37 1.67
CA MET A 35 2.60 -8.33 2.08
C MET A 35 1.91 -6.97 1.97
N SER A 36 2.21 -6.05 2.89
CA SER A 36 1.69 -4.67 2.83
C SER A 36 2.73 -3.64 3.24
N THR A 37 2.75 -2.50 2.56
CA THR A 37 3.74 -1.43 2.76
C THR A 37 3.03 -0.08 2.84
N VAL A 38 3.35 0.70 3.87
CA VAL A 38 2.92 2.08 4.00
C VAL A 38 4.01 2.97 3.41
N VAL A 39 3.62 3.77 2.43
CA VAL A 39 4.52 4.68 1.69
C VAL A 39 3.99 6.10 1.80
N ARG A 40 4.86 7.06 2.09
CA ARG A 40 4.55 8.49 1.95
C ARG A 40 4.93 8.92 0.54
N CYS A 41 3.94 9.37 -0.22
CA CYS A 41 4.17 9.95 -1.54
C CYS A 41 4.71 11.38 -1.43
N PRO A 42 5.28 11.92 -2.53
CA PRO A 42 5.71 13.32 -2.60
C PRO A 42 4.59 14.33 -2.24
N ASP A 43 3.33 13.99 -2.50
CA ASP A 43 2.13 14.76 -2.13
C ASP A 43 1.84 14.74 -0.61
N SER A 44 2.79 14.30 0.23
CA SER A 44 2.68 14.14 1.69
C SER A 44 1.56 13.22 2.21
N LYS A 45 0.72 12.67 1.31
CA LYS A 45 -0.33 11.72 1.64
C LYS A 45 0.26 10.32 1.80
N PRO A 46 0.07 9.66 2.96
CA PRO A 46 0.40 8.26 3.11
C PRO A 46 -0.53 7.38 2.25
N LYS A 47 0.05 6.45 1.52
CA LYS A 47 -0.63 5.41 0.75
C LYS A 47 -0.25 4.04 1.29
N LEU A 48 -1.24 3.14 1.33
CA LEU A 48 -1.04 1.74 1.70
C LEU A 48 -1.08 0.88 0.44
N PHE A 49 0.01 0.18 0.18
CA PHE A 49 0.11 -0.82 -0.88
C PHE A 49 0.08 -2.22 -0.28
N TRP A 50 -0.56 -3.16 -0.98
CA TRP A 50 -0.51 -4.58 -0.61
C TRP A 50 -0.44 -5.46 -1.85
N LYS A 51 0.13 -6.66 -1.69
CA LYS A 51 0.11 -7.74 -2.69
C LYS A 51 -0.08 -9.09 -1.99
N GLY A 52 -0.88 -9.97 -2.56
CA GLY A 52 -1.22 -11.26 -1.96
C GLY A 52 -2.20 -12.06 -2.82
N ALA A 53 -2.72 -13.15 -2.26
CA ALA A 53 -3.72 -13.99 -2.95
C ALA A 53 -5.06 -13.25 -3.12
N ASP A 54 -5.73 -13.44 -4.26
CA ASP A 54 -6.97 -12.75 -4.62
C ASP A 54 -8.07 -12.92 -3.56
N THR A 55 -8.25 -14.14 -3.05
CA THR A 55 -9.26 -14.44 -2.03
C THR A 55 -9.05 -13.63 -0.74
N VAL A 56 -7.80 -13.46 -0.33
CA VAL A 56 -7.43 -12.64 0.85
C VAL A 56 -7.56 -11.15 0.56
N MET A 57 -7.23 -10.72 -0.66
CA MET A 57 -7.32 -9.32 -1.06
C MET A 57 -8.77 -8.86 -1.19
N GLN A 58 -9.65 -9.67 -1.77
CA GLN A 58 -11.08 -9.36 -1.89
C GLN A 58 -11.74 -9.18 -0.53
N GLU A 59 -11.46 -10.08 0.43
CA GLU A 59 -11.99 -9.96 1.80
C GLU A 59 -11.48 -8.70 2.50
N ALA A 60 -10.19 -8.39 2.35
CA ALA A 60 -9.59 -7.19 2.93
C ALA A 60 -10.21 -5.92 2.34
N VAL A 61 -10.38 -5.85 1.01
CA VAL A 61 -11.03 -4.73 0.33
C VAL A 61 -12.47 -4.58 0.81
N ARG A 62 -13.23 -5.67 0.92
CA ARG A 62 -14.62 -5.63 1.43
C ARG A 62 -14.69 -5.01 2.82
N ARG A 63 -13.84 -5.49 3.75
CA ARG A 63 -13.76 -4.95 5.12
C ARG A 63 -13.38 -3.48 5.13
N PHE A 64 -12.40 -3.10 4.31
CA PHE A 64 -11.92 -1.73 4.25
C PHE A 64 -12.96 -0.79 3.64
N GLN A 65 -13.66 -1.21 2.58
CA GLN A 65 -14.75 -0.44 1.96
C GLN A 65 -15.90 -0.20 2.95
N THR A 66 -16.30 -1.19 3.73
CA THR A 66 -17.31 -1.00 4.79
C THR A 66 -16.86 0.05 5.81
N LEU A 67 -15.62 -0.05 6.30
CA LEU A 67 -15.03 0.95 7.22
C LEU A 67 -14.94 2.35 6.58
N TYR A 68 -14.52 2.42 5.32
CA TYR A 68 -14.37 3.67 4.60
C TYR A 68 -15.72 4.35 4.34
N ALA A 69 -16.77 3.58 4.04
CA ALA A 69 -18.12 4.11 3.87
C ALA A 69 -18.66 4.76 5.16
N VAL A 70 -18.33 4.17 6.32
CA VAL A 70 -18.65 4.76 7.63
C VAL A 70 -17.85 6.03 7.88
N LEU A 71 -16.54 6.02 7.61
CA LEU A 71 -15.63 7.16 7.84
C LEU A 71 -15.78 8.31 6.82
N ARG A 72 -16.32 8.05 5.61
CA ARG A 72 -16.58 9.09 4.60
C ARG A 72 -17.61 10.13 5.05
N ARG A 73 -18.42 9.83 6.06
CA ARG A 73 -19.31 10.82 6.70
C ARG A 73 -18.53 11.93 7.42
N SER A 74 -17.22 11.79 7.62
CA SER A 74 -16.37 12.72 8.38
C SER A 74 -15.05 13.11 7.68
N ASN A 75 -15.06 13.33 6.35
CA ASN A 75 -13.93 13.86 5.54
C ASN A 75 -12.58 13.13 5.75
N PRO A 76 -12.31 12.01 5.03
CA PRO A 76 -11.17 11.15 5.34
C PRO A 76 -9.86 11.58 4.65
N PRO A 77 -8.70 11.46 5.32
CA PRO A 77 -7.40 11.91 4.80
C PRO A 77 -6.68 10.93 3.86
N PHE A 78 -7.25 9.76 3.51
CA PHE A 78 -6.54 8.74 2.72
C PHE A 78 -7.14 8.56 1.31
N VAL A 79 -6.28 8.47 0.29
CA VAL A 79 -6.68 8.14 -1.08
C VAL A 79 -6.30 6.70 -1.36
N LEU A 80 -7.28 5.86 -1.69
CA LEU A 80 -7.05 4.48 -2.10
C LEU A 80 -6.71 4.47 -3.60
N ASP A 81 -5.45 4.22 -3.93
CA ASP A 81 -5.03 4.02 -5.33
C ASP A 81 -5.29 2.55 -5.71
N SER A 82 -6.30 2.31 -6.52
CA SER A 82 -6.77 0.97 -6.91
C SER A 82 -5.95 0.30 -8.02
N LYS A 83 -4.75 0.80 -8.35
CA LYS A 83 -3.87 0.19 -9.35
C LYS A 83 -3.13 -1.01 -8.75
N ILE A 84 -3.88 -2.04 -8.39
CA ILE A 84 -3.35 -3.41 -8.23
C ILE A 84 -3.13 -3.91 -9.66
N SER A 85 -1.93 -3.70 -10.19
CA SER A 85 -1.50 -4.43 -11.38
C SER A 85 -1.31 -5.87 -10.96
N ALA A 86 -2.27 -6.72 -11.36
CA ALA A 86 -2.07 -8.16 -11.39
C ALA A 86 -0.89 -8.43 -12.34
N ALA A 87 0.29 -8.64 -11.78
CA ALA A 87 1.41 -9.21 -12.51
C ALA A 87 1.13 -10.71 -12.66
N THR A 88 0.39 -11.05 -13.72
CA THR A 88 0.36 -12.40 -14.29
C THR A 88 1.61 -12.55 -15.16
N GLY A 89 2.45 -13.52 -14.82
CA GLY A 89 3.70 -13.88 -15.50
C GLY A 89 4.51 -14.80 -14.62
#